data_AF-A0A0U2XMQ0-F1
#
_entry.id   AF-A0A0U2XMQ0-F1
#
_cell.length_a   1.000
_cell.length_b   1.000
_cell.length_c   1.000
_cell.angle_alpha   90.00
_cell.angle_beta   90.00
_cell.angle_gamma   90.00
#
_symmetry.space_group_name_H-M   'P 1'
#
loop_
_entity.id
_entity.type
_entity.pdbx_description
1 polymer ?
#
loop_
_entity_poly.entity_id
_entity_poly.type
_entity_poly.pdbx_seq_one_letter_code
_entity_poly.pdbx_strand_id
1 'polypeptide(L)'
;MSEEKIIIKQSTPVYGTLGIIFGFIGIFILSPLFSPLALILGLLACLQKEYTAGVLSIIFGILGIITSPILMALINMPNIIIFQNQGVFL
;
A
#
# COMPACT_ATOMS: atom_id res chain seq x y z
N MET A 1 45.12 20.21 -14.50
CA MET A 1 44.24 19.19 -15.11
C MET A 1 42.99 19.15 -14.24
N SER A 2 41.96 19.92 -14.63
CA SER A 2 40.77 20.11 -13.80
C SER A 2 39.88 18.89 -13.95
N GLU A 3 39.67 18.16 -12.86
CA GLU A 3 38.81 16.98 -12.85
C GLU A 3 37.35 17.44 -12.96
N GLU A 4 36.80 17.38 -14.18
CA GLU A 4 35.37 17.53 -14.42
C GLU A 4 34.64 16.38 -13.70
N LYS A 5 34.25 16.64 -12.45
CA LYS A 5 33.35 15.79 -11.70
C LYS A 5 31.96 15.91 -12.33
N ILE A 6 31.63 15.01 -13.23
CA ILE A 6 30.28 14.86 -13.79
C ILE A 6 29.35 14.46 -12.63
N ILE A 7 28.67 15.44 -12.05
CA ILE A 7 27.62 15.20 -11.05
C ILE A 7 26.41 14.71 -11.85
N ILE A 8 26.31 13.39 -11.99
CA ILE A 8 25.12 12.74 -12.55
C ILE A 8 23.99 13.00 -11.55
N LYS A 9 23.11 13.96 -11.83
CA LYS A 9 21.83 14.10 -11.13
C LYS A 9 21.06 12.81 -11.37
N GLN A 10 21.15 11.86 -10.44
CA GLN A 10 20.27 10.71 -10.45
C GLN A 10 18.85 11.24 -10.30
N SER A 11 18.08 11.16 -11.39
CA SER A 11 16.66 11.48 -11.42
C SER A 11 16.02 10.75 -10.25
N THR A 12 15.55 11.51 -9.26
CA THR A 12 14.96 10.97 -8.04
C THR A 12 13.84 10.05 -8.47
N PRO A 13 13.92 8.77 -8.14
CA PRO A 13 13.03 7.85 -8.79
C PRO A 13 11.66 7.91 -8.06
N VAL A 14 10.67 8.39 -8.82
CA VAL A 14 9.39 8.93 -8.31
C VAL A 14 8.37 7.80 -8.10
N TYR A 15 8.51 6.72 -8.87
CA TYR A 15 7.53 5.64 -8.93
C TYR A 15 7.52 4.80 -7.66
N GLY A 16 8.69 4.52 -7.08
CA GLY A 16 8.78 3.81 -5.80
C GLY A 16 8.15 4.59 -4.65
N THR A 17 8.42 5.90 -4.57
CA THR A 17 7.84 6.77 -3.54
C THR A 17 6.32 6.88 -3.68
N LEU A 18 5.81 7.07 -4.91
CA LEU A 18 4.38 7.08 -5.18
C LEU A 18 3.73 5.74 -4.81
N GLY A 19 4.37 4.62 -5.15
CA GLY A 19 3.90 3.28 -4.78
C GLY A 19 3.78 3.09 -3.27
N ILE A 20 4.75 3.60 -2.49
CA ILE A 20 4.70 3.56 -1.01
C ILE A 20 3.52 4.38 -0.49
N ILE A 21 3.31 5.59 -0.99
CA ILE A 21 2.22 6.47 -0.56
C ILE A 21 0.87 5.82 -0.88
N PHE A 22 0.68 5.31 -2.10
CA PHE A 22 -0.56 4.63 -2.48
C PHE A 22 -0.77 3.33 -1.70
N GLY A 23 0.30 2.56 -1.42
CA GLY A 23 0.23 1.38 -0.58
C GLY A 23 -0.20 1.72 0.85
N PHE A 24 0.41 2.75 1.44
CA PHE A 24 0.09 3.19 2.79
C PHE A 24 -1.35 3.71 2.93
N ILE A 25 -1.79 4.55 2.00
CA ILE A 25 -3.19 5.05 1.96
C ILE A 25 -4.17 3.91 1.69
N GLY A 26 -3.78 2.97 0.83
CA GLY A 26 -4.57 1.79 0.49
C GLY A 26 -4.90 0.90 1.67
N ILE A 27 -4.04 0.82 2.68
CA ILE A 27 -4.29 0.03 3.90
C ILE A 27 -5.56 0.48 4.64
N PHE A 28 -5.85 1.78 4.68
CA PHE A 28 -6.88 2.34 5.56
C PHE A 28 -8.20 2.68 4.87
N ILE A 29 -8.17 3.23 3.64
CA ILE A 29 -9.34 3.93 3.09
C ILE A 29 -10.03 3.14 1.97
N LEU A 30 -9.27 2.68 0.97
CA LEU A 30 -9.85 2.10 -0.24
C LEU A 30 -8.90 1.05 -0.85
N SER A 31 -8.60 0.05 -0.02
CA SER A 31 -7.70 -1.07 -0.35
C SER A 31 -7.99 -1.74 -1.69
N PRO A 32 -9.25 -2.07 -2.06
CA PRO A 32 -9.49 -2.79 -3.32
C PRO A 32 -8.99 -2.05 -4.56
N LEU A 33 -8.91 -0.72 -4.50
CA LEU A 33 -8.49 0.12 -5.63
C LEU A 33 -7.02 0.52 -5.53
N PHE A 34 -6.56 0.97 -4.35
CA PHE A 34 -5.20 1.50 -4.20
C PHE A 34 -4.15 0.41 -3.99
N SER A 35 -4.51 -0.76 -3.44
CA SER A 35 -3.54 -1.85 -3.27
C SER A 35 -3.05 -2.44 -4.61
N PRO A 36 -3.92 -2.74 -5.60
CA PRO A 36 -3.45 -3.19 -6.92
C PRO A 36 -2.60 -2.13 -7.62
N LEU A 37 -2.97 -0.85 -7.47
CA LEU A 37 -2.18 0.27 -8.00
C LEU A 37 -0.79 0.32 -7.35
N ALA A 38 -0.69 0.13 -6.04
CA ALA A 38 0.58 0.08 -5.31
C ALA A 38 1.45 -1.10 -5.78
N LEU A 39 0.85 -2.26 -6.07
CA LEU A 39 1.55 -3.41 -6.65
C LEU A 39 2.09 -3.12 -8.05
N ILE A 40 1.28 -2.53 -8.92
CA ILE A 40 1.69 -2.19 -10.29
C ILE A 40 2.81 -1.14 -10.27
N LEU A 41 2.66 -0.07 -9.47
CA LEU A 41 3.67 0.96 -9.29
C LEU A 41 4.95 0.43 -8.66
N GLY A 42 4.84 -0.49 -7.69
CA GLY A 42 5.99 -1.16 -7.07
C GLY A 42 6.73 -2.07 -8.02
N LEU A 43 6.03 -2.78 -8.91
CA LEU A 43 6.62 -3.58 -9.96
C LEU A 43 7.36 -2.69 -10.98
N LEU A 44 6.76 -1.56 -11.36
CA LEU A 44 7.39 -0.55 -12.23
C LEU A 44 8.63 0.09 -11.60
N ALA A 45 8.59 0.38 -10.29
CA ALA A 45 9.75 0.89 -9.55
C ALA A 45 10.90 -0.13 -9.51
N CYS A 46 10.59 -1.42 -9.37
CA CYS A 46 11.56 -2.50 -9.45
C CYS A 46 12.26 -2.56 -10.82
N LEU A 47 11.51 -2.34 -11.91
CA LEU A 47 12.06 -2.24 -13.27
C LEU A 47 12.95 -1.01 -13.49
N GLN A 48 12.73 0.07 -12.73
CA GLN A 48 13.53 1.31 -12.79
C GLN A 48 14.78 1.29 -11.88
N LYS A 49 15.18 0.12 -11.37
CA LYS A 49 16.29 -0.09 -10.43
C LYS A 49 16.06 0.51 -9.03
N GLU A 50 14.83 0.86 -8.68
CA GLU A 50 14.42 1.21 -7.30
C GLU A 50 13.99 -0.03 -6.51
N TYR A 51 14.90 -0.96 -6.29
CA TYR A 51 14.55 -2.22 -5.63
C TYR A 51 14.02 -2.01 -4.21
N THR A 52 14.58 -1.07 -3.44
CA THR A 52 14.15 -0.81 -2.06
C THR A 52 12.73 -0.26 -1.99
N ALA A 53 12.42 0.77 -2.78
CA ALA A 53 11.10 1.40 -2.79
C ALA A 53 10.04 0.52 -3.49
N GLY A 54 10.44 -0.22 -4.53
CA GLY A 54 9.58 -1.20 -5.19
C GLY A 54 9.17 -2.35 -4.27
N VAL A 55 10.10 -2.91 -3.50
CA VAL A 55 9.78 -3.98 -2.54
C VAL A 55 8.90 -3.47 -1.40
N LEU A 56 9.18 -2.28 -0.84
CA LEU A 56 8.34 -1.70 0.22
C LEU A 56 6.90 -1.46 -0.27
N SER A 57 6.72 -0.92 -1.47
CA SER A 57 5.39 -0.67 -2.03
C SER A 57 4.61 -1.97 -2.30
N ILE A 58 5.28 -3.03 -2.75
CA ILE A 58 4.67 -4.37 -2.89
C ILE A 58 4.22 -4.90 -1.53
N ILE A 59 5.07 -4.81 -0.50
CA ILE A 59 4.74 -5.27 0.85
C ILE A 59 3.54 -4.49 1.39
N PHE A 60 3.53 -3.17 1.27
CA PHE A 60 2.40 -2.34 1.69
C PHE A 60 1.12 -2.62 0.89
N GLY A 61 1.25 -2.91 -0.41
CA GLY A 61 0.14 -3.37 -1.24
C GLY A 61 -0.47 -4.65 -0.69
N ILE A 62 0.34 -5.68 -0.46
CA ILE A 62 -0.10 -6.97 0.09
C ILE A 62 -0.72 -6.80 1.48
N LEU A 63 -0.05 -6.08 2.38
CA LEU A 63 -0.60 -5.77 3.70
C LEU A 63 -1.96 -5.08 3.58
N GLY A 64 -2.08 -4.10 2.67
CA GLY A 64 -3.34 -3.42 2.40
C GLY A 64 -4.47 -4.36 2.00
N ILE A 65 -4.21 -5.41 1.21
CA ILE A 65 -5.23 -6.43 0.87
C ILE A 65 -5.67 -7.19 2.12
N ILE A 66 -4.70 -7.64 2.93
CA ILE A 66 -4.95 -8.55 4.06
C ILE A 66 -5.58 -7.81 5.25
N THR A 67 -5.15 -6.57 5.53
CA THR A 67 -5.62 -5.80 6.69
C THR A 67 -6.83 -4.92 6.38
N SER A 68 -7.31 -4.90 5.14
CA SER A 68 -8.45 -4.05 4.75
C SER A 68 -9.74 -4.46 5.46
N PRO A 69 -10.36 -3.56 6.25
CA PRO A 69 -11.68 -3.79 6.83
C PRO A 69 -12.75 -3.98 5.75
N ILE A 70 -12.58 -3.31 4.60
CA ILE A 70 -13.52 -3.33 3.47
C ILE A 70 -13.47 -4.66 2.74
N LEU A 71 -12.27 -5.19 2.48
CA LEU A 71 -12.11 -6.49 1.83
C LEU A 71 -12.55 -7.62 2.78
N MET A 72 -12.25 -7.48 4.08
CA MET A 72 -12.70 -8.40 5.11
C MET A 72 -14.22 -8.36 5.31
N ALA A 73 -14.85 -7.18 5.18
CA ALA A 73 -16.30 -7.03 5.15
C ALA A 73 -16.93 -7.64 3.89
N LEU A 74 -16.30 -7.50 2.72
CA LEU A 74 -16.76 -8.10 1.46
C LEU A 74 -16.69 -9.64 1.51
N ILE A 75 -15.67 -10.20 2.16
CA ILE A 75 -15.47 -11.65 2.32
C ILE A 75 -16.39 -12.24 3.42
N ASN A 76 -17.30 -11.45 4.00
CA ASN A 76 -18.29 -11.89 4.97
C ASN A 76 -17.66 -12.48 6.24
N MET A 77 -16.54 -11.93 6.70
CA MET A 77 -16.03 -12.25 8.03
C MET A 77 -17.03 -11.69 9.05
N PRO A 78 -17.53 -12.49 10.01
CA PRO A 78 -18.53 -12.04 10.95
C PRO A 78 -17.93 -10.90 11.78
N ASN A 79 -18.34 -9.67 11.48
CA ASN A 79 -18.29 -8.62 12.50
C ASN A 79 -19.07 -9.18 13.67
N ILE A 80 -18.43 -9.24 14.83
CA ILE A 80 -19.11 -9.58 16.07
C ILE A 80 -20.08 -8.43 16.33
N ILE A 81 -21.25 -8.49 15.73
CA ILE A 81 -22.37 -7.62 16.06
C ILE A 81 -22.76 -8.10 17.46
N ILE A 82 -22.23 -7.42 18.47
CA ILE A 82 -22.70 -7.58 19.83
C ILE A 82 -24.14 -7.06 19.81
N PHE A 83 -25.10 -7.95 19.56
CA PHE A 83 -26.48 -7.69 19.86
C PHE A 83 -26.57 -7.57 21.37
N GLN A 84 -26.44 -6.34 21.87
CA GLN A 84 -26.79 -6.03 23.24
C GLN A 84 -28.32 -6.15 23.31
N ASN A 85 -28.80 -7.38 23.47
CA ASN A 85 -30.17 -7.66 23.82
C ASN A 85 -30.36 -6.98 25.19
N GLN A 86 -30.95 -5.78 25.19
CA GLN A 86 -31.44 -5.18 26.41
C GLN A 86 -32.55 -6.09 26.88
N GLY A 87 -32.19 -7.07 27.72
CA GLY A 87 -33.14 -7.84 28.47
C GLY A 87 -34.00 -6.85 29.24
N VAL A 88 -35.20 -6.61 28.72
CA VAL A 88 -36.28 -6.00 29.48
C VAL A 88 -36.55 -6.98 30.62
N PHE A 89 -35.95 -6.70 31.77
CA PHE A 89 -36.23 -7.39 33.00
C PHE A 89 -37.52 -6.76 33.55
N LEU A 90 -38.60 -7.56 33.48
CA LEU A 90 -39.88 -7.47 34.21
C LEU A 90 -40.45 -6.07 34.50
#